data_AF-A0AAP2MK28-F1
#
_entry.id   AF-A0AAP2MK28-F1
#
_cell.length_a   1.000
_cell.length_b   1.000
_cell.length_c   1.000
_cell.angle_alpha   90.00
_cell.angle_beta   90.00
_cell.angle_gamma   90.00
#
_symmetry.space_group_name_H-M   'P 1'
#
loop_
_entity.id
_entity.type
_entity.pdbx_description
1 polymer ?
#
loop_
_entity_poly.entity_id
_entity_poly.type
_entity_poly.pdbx_seq_one_letter_code
_entity_poly.pdbx_strand_id
1 'polypeptide(L)'
;MTRRIAPVLIALLVSACASAPKVALPVEARLHPGQRMALPENARITYIGTVNDSRCPPDVTCVHAGDADVRLRFQKPDTVLDVVLKASELGQPRAIGAWRVTLLALSPGPRPAATLRVNDAAR
;
A
#
# COMPACT_ATOMS: atom_id res chain seq x y z
N MET A 1 6.27 37.98 -61.05
CA MET A 1 6.98 37.11 -60.09
C MET A 1 6.12 36.96 -58.85
N THR A 2 5.43 35.83 -58.75
CA THR A 2 4.44 35.46 -57.74
C THR A 2 5.09 34.58 -56.68
N ARG A 3 4.90 34.86 -55.39
CA ARG A 3 5.03 33.84 -54.33
C ARG A 3 4.13 34.19 -53.14
N ARG A 4 3.01 33.47 -53.06
CA ARG A 4 2.11 33.44 -51.91
C ARG A 4 2.75 32.57 -50.83
N ILE A 5 2.89 33.08 -49.61
CA ILE A 5 3.30 32.32 -48.43
C ILE A 5 2.03 31.82 -47.75
N ALA A 6 1.82 30.51 -47.73
CA ALA A 6 0.73 29.87 -47.01
C ALA A 6 1.24 29.37 -45.65
N PRO A 7 0.55 29.64 -44.52
CA PRO A 7 0.83 29.01 -43.25
C PRO A 7 -0.02 27.74 -43.15
N VAL A 8 0.61 26.56 -43.09
CA VAL A 8 -0.08 25.31 -42.78
C VAL A 8 0.20 24.96 -41.32
N LEU A 9 -0.72 25.41 -40.46
CA LEU A 9 -0.99 24.89 -39.13
C LEU A 9 -1.63 23.49 -39.27
N ILE A 10 -1.00 22.43 -38.75
CA ILE A 10 -1.71 21.17 -38.47
C ILE A 10 -1.20 20.61 -37.14
N ALA A 11 -2.11 20.59 -36.18
CA ALA A 11 -1.95 20.15 -34.81
C ALA A 11 -1.73 18.63 -34.69
N LEU A 12 -0.68 18.22 -33.98
CA LEU A 12 -0.52 16.84 -33.51
C LEU A 12 -1.41 16.63 -32.27
N LEU A 13 -2.60 16.07 -32.48
CA LEU A 13 -3.45 15.51 -31.43
C LEU A 13 -2.91 14.13 -31.06
N VAL A 14 -2.04 14.05 -30.06
CA VAL A 14 -1.61 12.77 -29.48
C VAL A 14 -2.71 12.28 -28.53
N SER A 15 -3.55 11.37 -29.01
CA SER A 15 -4.54 10.67 -28.19
C SER A 15 -3.84 9.61 -27.34
N ALA A 16 -3.48 9.97 -26.11
CA ALA A 16 -2.95 9.03 -25.13
C ALA A 16 -4.11 8.27 -24.47
N CYS A 17 -4.41 7.06 -24.96
CA CYS A 17 -5.28 6.14 -24.22
C CYS A 17 -4.61 5.75 -22.91
N ALA A 18 -5.08 6.29 -21.79
CA ALA A 18 -4.66 5.89 -20.47
C ALA A 18 -5.32 4.55 -20.09
N SER A 19 -4.72 3.43 -20.50
CA SER A 19 -5.03 2.13 -19.89
C SER A 19 -4.46 2.12 -18.48
N ALA A 20 -5.33 2.07 -17.47
CA ALA A 20 -4.90 1.90 -16.09
C ALA A 20 -4.25 0.52 -15.93
N PRO A 21 -3.02 0.41 -15.37
CA PRO A 21 -2.37 -0.87 -15.16
C PRO A 21 -3.21 -1.72 -14.20
N LYS A 22 -3.53 -2.95 -14.63
CA LYS A 22 -4.20 -3.94 -13.77
C LYS A 22 -3.20 -4.43 -12.74
N VAL A 23 -3.48 -4.21 -11.45
CA VAL A 23 -2.66 -4.72 -10.35
C VAL A 23 -2.81 -6.25 -10.29
N ALA A 24 -1.68 -6.97 -10.35
CA ALA A 24 -1.64 -8.42 -10.19
C ALA A 24 -1.28 -8.81 -8.75
N LEU A 25 -1.79 -9.96 -8.30
CA LEU A 25 -1.45 -10.56 -7.00
C LEU A 25 -0.46 -11.73 -7.20
N PRO A 26 0.44 -12.00 -6.22
CA PRO A 26 0.62 -11.26 -4.98
C PRO A 26 1.27 -9.89 -5.22
N VAL A 27 0.93 -8.93 -4.38
CA VAL A 27 1.58 -7.62 -4.37
C VAL A 27 2.24 -7.40 -3.03
N GLU A 28 3.49 -6.94 -3.06
CA GLU A 28 4.25 -6.59 -1.88
C GLU A 28 4.65 -5.11 -1.96
N ALA A 29 4.57 -4.42 -0.83
CA ALA A 29 5.00 -3.03 -0.74
C ALA A 29 5.56 -2.73 0.65
N ARG A 30 6.63 -1.94 0.67
CA ARG A 30 7.10 -1.26 1.88
C ARG A 30 6.47 0.13 1.93
N LEU A 31 5.68 0.39 2.96
CA LEU A 31 4.94 1.64 3.15
C LEU A 31 5.41 2.36 4.41
N HIS A 32 5.58 3.67 4.31
CA HIS A 32 5.64 4.58 5.45
C HIS A 32 4.22 5.03 5.86
N PRO A 33 4.01 5.49 7.11
CA PRO A 33 2.71 6.02 7.53
C PRO A 33 2.20 7.09 6.56
N GLY A 34 0.92 6.98 6.16
CA GLY A 34 0.26 7.80 5.16
C GLY A 34 0.41 7.32 3.71
N GLN A 35 1.33 6.39 3.43
CA GLN A 35 1.46 5.81 2.09
C GLN A 35 0.42 4.70 1.84
N ARG A 36 0.22 4.41 0.57
CA ARG A 36 -0.80 3.47 0.10
C ARG A 36 -0.27 2.56 -1.00
N MET A 37 -0.85 1.37 -1.08
CA MET A 37 -0.69 0.46 -2.20
C MET A 37 -2.04 0.23 -2.88
N ALA A 38 -2.02 0.13 -4.20
CA ALA A 38 -3.18 -0.23 -4.99
C ALA A 38 -3.40 -1.75 -4.93
N LEU A 39 -4.67 -2.14 -4.99
CA LEU A 39 -5.13 -3.52 -5.07
C LEU A 39 -6.04 -3.68 -6.31
N PRO A 40 -6.36 -4.91 -6.72
CA PRO A 40 -7.39 -5.14 -7.74
C PRO A 40 -8.73 -4.48 -7.41
N GLU A 41 -9.59 -4.33 -8.42
CA GLU A 41 -10.96 -3.78 -8.27
C GLU A 41 -11.02 -2.34 -7.73
N ASN A 42 -10.02 -1.51 -8.09
CA ASN A 42 -9.90 -0.12 -7.62
C ASN A 42 -9.81 0.01 -6.09
N ALA A 43 -9.41 -1.07 -5.41
CA ALA A 43 -9.19 -1.05 -3.99
C ALA A 43 -7.80 -0.50 -3.63
N ARG A 44 -7.64 -0.10 -2.37
CA ARG A 44 -6.37 0.35 -1.82
C ARG A 44 -6.24 0.02 -0.36
N ILE A 45 -5.01 -0.20 0.07
CA ILE A 45 -4.62 -0.21 1.49
C ILE A 45 -3.82 1.05 1.74
N THR A 46 -4.20 1.81 2.76
CA THR A 46 -3.40 2.90 3.32
C THR A 46 -2.82 2.43 4.64
N TYR A 47 -1.50 2.52 4.79
CA TYR A 47 -0.87 2.31 6.08
C TYR A 47 -1.00 3.58 6.90
N ILE A 48 -1.78 3.54 7.98
CA ILE A 48 -2.05 4.73 8.81
C ILE A 48 -0.87 5.00 9.74
N GLY A 49 -0.30 3.96 10.34
CA GLY A 49 0.79 4.04 11.29
C GLY A 49 0.69 2.94 12.34
N THR A 50 1.59 2.95 13.32
CA THR A 50 1.48 2.12 14.52
C THR A 50 0.70 2.84 15.61
N VAL A 51 -0.05 2.08 16.39
CA VAL A 51 -0.58 2.51 17.70
C VAL A 51 -0.13 1.50 18.75
N ASN A 52 -0.18 1.89 20.02
CA ASN A 52 0.22 1.03 21.14
C ASN A 52 1.61 0.37 20.92
N ASP A 53 2.55 1.11 20.33
CA ASP A 53 3.89 0.59 20.01
C ASP A 53 4.76 0.63 21.27
N SER A 54 4.85 -0.50 21.94
CA SER A 54 5.68 -0.71 23.12
C SER A 54 6.85 -1.65 22.81
N ARG A 55 7.21 -1.81 21.54
CA ARG A 55 8.27 -2.73 21.11
C ARG A 55 9.60 -2.35 21.76
N CYS A 56 10.38 -3.37 22.10
CA CYS A 56 11.71 -3.19 22.65
C CYS A 56 12.64 -2.52 21.62
N PRO A 57 13.26 -1.37 21.95
CA PRO A 57 14.34 -0.82 21.13
C PRO A 57 15.50 -1.83 20.93
N PRO A 58 16.23 -1.79 19.81
CA PRO A 58 17.27 -2.77 19.50
C PRO A 58 18.44 -2.77 20.49
N ASP A 59 18.72 -1.63 21.13
CA ASP A 59 19.90 -1.45 21.99
C ASP A 59 19.57 -1.51 23.50
N VAL A 60 18.44 -2.12 23.87
CA VAL A 60 18.04 -2.24 25.28
C VAL A 60 17.63 -3.67 25.65
N THR A 61 17.87 -4.04 26.90
CA THR A 61 17.39 -5.31 27.48
C THR A 61 15.98 -5.11 28.04
N CYS A 62 14.96 -5.60 27.35
CA CYS A 62 13.59 -5.56 27.86
C CYS A 62 13.28 -6.76 28.75
N VAL A 63 12.60 -6.49 29.88
CA VAL A 63 12.08 -7.54 30.78
C VAL A 63 10.89 -8.27 30.16
N HIS A 64 10.12 -7.59 29.30
CA HIS A 64 8.97 -8.14 28.60
C HIS A 64 9.03 -7.83 27.09
N ALA A 65 8.60 -8.78 26.27
CA ALA A 65 8.41 -8.55 24.85
C ALA A 65 7.16 -7.68 24.64
N GLY A 66 7.35 -6.40 24.35
CA GLY A 66 6.26 -5.52 23.93
C GLY A 66 5.76 -5.84 22.52
N ASP A 67 4.68 -5.18 22.09
CA ASP A 67 4.06 -5.37 20.78
C ASP A 67 3.76 -4.01 20.11
N ALA A 68 3.30 -4.03 18.87
CA ALA A 68 2.78 -2.87 18.17
C ALA A 68 1.55 -3.24 17.32
N ASP A 69 0.58 -2.33 17.29
CA ASP A 69 -0.61 -2.44 16.46
C ASP A 69 -0.41 -1.66 15.15
N VAL A 70 -0.24 -2.37 14.03
CA VAL A 70 -0.15 -1.78 12.69
C VAL A 70 -1.56 -1.48 12.17
N ARG A 71 -1.94 -0.20 12.10
CA ARG A 71 -3.25 0.23 11.59
C ARG A 71 -3.23 0.39 10.08
N LEU A 72 -4.14 -0.30 9.42
CA LEU A 72 -4.37 -0.26 7.99
C LEU A 72 -5.79 0.21 7.72
N ARG A 73 -5.97 1.01 6.67
CA ARG A 73 -7.29 1.37 6.14
C ARG A 73 -7.46 0.79 4.76
N PHE A 74 -8.45 -0.07 4.60
CA PHE A 74 -8.88 -0.64 3.34
C PHE A 74 -9.99 0.24 2.78
N GLN A 75 -9.89 0.56 1.49
CA GLN A 75 -10.92 1.31 0.78
C GLN A 75 -11.19 0.65 -0.55
N LYS A 76 -12.46 0.34 -0.77
CA LYS A 76 -13.10 -0.01 -2.05
C LYS A 76 -14.04 1.15 -2.45
N PRO A 77 -14.57 1.18 -3.68
CA PRO A 77 -15.52 2.20 -4.10
C PRO A 77 -16.74 2.36 -3.17
N ASP A 78 -17.20 1.26 -2.56
CA ASP A 78 -18.40 1.17 -1.74
C ASP A 78 -18.14 0.94 -0.24
N THR A 79 -16.90 0.60 0.13
CA THR A 79 -16.57 0.11 1.47
C THR A 79 -15.29 0.72 2.01
N VAL A 80 -15.29 1.13 3.28
CA VAL A 80 -14.09 1.50 4.03
C VAL A 80 -14.02 0.68 5.31
N LEU A 81 -12.86 0.07 5.58
CA LEU A 81 -12.64 -0.78 6.74
C LEU A 81 -11.27 -0.50 7.36
N ASP A 82 -11.23 -0.25 8.67
CA ASP A 82 -9.99 -0.17 9.43
C ASP A 82 -9.65 -1.54 10.02
N VAL A 83 -8.39 -1.97 9.87
CA VAL A 83 -7.89 -3.26 10.33
C VAL A 83 -6.57 -3.06 11.09
N VAL A 84 -6.34 -3.90 12.09
CA VAL A 84 -5.10 -3.90 12.89
C VAL A 84 -4.36 -5.22 12.67
N LEU A 85 -3.07 -5.16 12.34
CA LEU A 85 -2.19 -6.33 12.39
C LEU A 85 -1.27 -6.21 13.60
N LYS A 86 -1.08 -7.29 14.34
CA LYS A 86 -0.15 -7.32 15.48
C LYS A 86 1.26 -7.57 14.97
N ALA A 87 2.25 -6.83 15.49
CA ALA A 87 3.65 -7.09 15.16
C ALA A 87 4.13 -8.44 15.74
N SER A 88 3.53 -8.92 16.83
CA SER A 88 3.73 -10.27 17.36
C SER A 88 3.24 -11.38 16.41
N GLU A 89 2.38 -11.06 15.45
CA GLU A 89 1.85 -11.98 14.42
C GLU A 89 2.60 -11.84 13.07
N LEU A 90 3.82 -11.29 13.07
CA LEU A 90 4.65 -11.16 11.87
C LEU A 90 4.71 -12.49 11.07
N GLY A 91 4.52 -12.38 9.76
CA GLY A 91 4.47 -13.52 8.85
C GLY A 91 3.12 -14.26 8.80
N GLN A 92 2.21 -14.03 9.75
CA GLN A 92 0.90 -14.67 9.76
C GLN A 92 -0.07 -13.95 8.81
N PRO A 93 -0.75 -14.66 7.89
CA PRO A 93 -1.74 -14.06 7.00
C PRO A 93 -3.06 -13.81 7.75
N ARG A 94 -3.60 -12.60 7.60
CA ARG A 94 -4.95 -12.24 8.07
C ARG A 94 -5.91 -12.12 6.88
N ALA A 95 -7.05 -12.81 6.96
CA ALA A 95 -8.09 -12.71 5.95
C ALA A 95 -8.89 -11.39 6.09
N ILE A 96 -9.05 -10.67 4.98
CA ILE A 96 -9.78 -9.40 4.89
C ILE A 96 -10.54 -9.38 3.57
N GLY A 97 -11.84 -9.71 3.63
CA GLY A 97 -12.66 -9.85 2.43
C GLY A 97 -12.09 -10.92 1.49
N ALA A 98 -11.79 -10.53 0.25
CA ALA A 98 -11.24 -11.41 -0.79
C ALA A 98 -9.70 -11.56 -0.74
N TRP A 99 -9.03 -11.00 0.26
CA TRP A 99 -7.57 -11.00 0.33
C TRP A 99 -7.04 -11.61 1.62
N ARG A 100 -5.81 -12.11 1.55
CA ARG A 100 -4.97 -12.41 2.71
C ARG A 100 -3.86 -11.37 2.78
N VAL A 101 -3.75 -10.67 3.91
CA VAL A 101 -2.75 -9.64 4.14
C VAL A 101 -1.78 -10.12 5.20
N THR A 102 -0.49 -10.08 4.89
CA THR A 102 0.58 -10.49 5.79
C THR A 102 1.47 -9.29 6.07
N LEU A 103 1.69 -9.00 7.35
CA LEU A 103 2.78 -8.12 7.78
C LEU A 103 4.09 -8.92 7.72
N LEU A 104 4.99 -8.58 6.80
CA LEU A 104 6.26 -9.27 6.63
C LEU A 104 7.36 -8.65 7.50
N ALA A 105 7.33 -7.33 7.66
CA ALA A 105 8.32 -6.63 8.48
C ALA A 105 7.75 -5.31 9.02
N LEU A 106 8.27 -4.88 10.16
CA LEU A 106 8.04 -3.56 10.73
C LEU A 106 9.38 -3.00 11.18
N SER A 107 9.82 -1.89 10.59
CA SER A 107 11.11 -1.28 10.92
C SER A 107 11.15 -0.79 12.38
N PRO A 108 12.34 -0.59 12.97
CA PRO A 108 12.47 0.12 14.25
C PRO A 108 12.11 1.61 14.12
N GLY A 109 11.88 2.26 15.26
CA GLY A 109 11.69 3.70 15.36
C GLY A 109 10.22 4.16 15.50
N PRO A 110 10.00 5.47 15.74
CA PRO A 110 8.70 6.01 16.17
C PRO A 110 7.64 6.08 15.07
N ARG A 111 8.05 6.07 13.79
CA ARG A 111 7.17 6.05 12.62
C ARG A 111 7.64 4.97 11.66
N PRO A 112 7.52 3.70 12.07
CA PRO A 112 8.19 2.60 11.39
C PRO A 112 7.55 2.33 10.03
N ALA A 113 8.38 2.02 9.03
CA ALA A 113 7.89 1.49 7.77
C ALA A 113 7.42 0.04 7.94
N ALA A 114 6.30 -0.32 7.32
CA ALA A 114 5.74 -1.67 7.31
C ALA A 114 5.89 -2.28 5.91
N THR A 115 6.36 -3.53 5.84
CA THR A 115 6.34 -4.32 4.60
C THR A 115 5.13 -5.23 4.63
N LEU A 116 4.23 -5.06 3.67
CA LEU A 116 2.99 -5.82 3.56
C LEU A 116 3.03 -6.67 2.30
N ARG A 117 2.51 -7.89 2.38
CA ARG A 117 2.19 -8.73 1.23
C ARG A 117 0.70 -9.02 1.20
N VAL A 118 0.12 -8.93 0.02
CA VAL A 118 -1.29 -9.22 -0.21
C VAL A 118 -1.41 -10.33 -1.24
N ASN A 119 -2.14 -11.38 -0.87
CA ASN A 119 -2.48 -12.53 -1.68
C ASN A 119 -4.00 -12.59 -1.89
N ASP A 120 -4.42 -13.35 -2.88
CA ASP A 120 -5.83 -13.73 -3.03
C ASP A 120 -6.23 -14.66 -1.87
N ALA A 121 -7.45 -14.52 -1.33
CA ALA A 121 -7.95 -15.42 -0.28
C ALA A 121 -8.40 -16.79 -0.80
N ALA A 122 -8.64 -16.93 -2.11
CA ALA A 122 -9.02 -18.20 -2.71
C ALA A 122 -7.80 -19.10 -3.04
N ARG A 123 -6.57 -18.61 -2.84
CA ARG A 123 -5.30 -19.32 -3.08
C ARG A 123 -4.46 -19.40 -1.82
#